data_AF-A0A954YNB5-F1
#
_entry.id   AF-A0A954YNB5-F1
#
_cell.length_a   1.000
_cell.length_b   1.000
_cell.length_c   1.000
_cell.angle_alpha   90.00
_cell.angle_beta   90.00
_cell.angle_gamma   90.00
#
_symmetry.space_group_name_H-M   'P 1'
#
loop_
_entity.id
_entity.type
_entity.pdbx_description
1 polymer ?
#
loop_
_entity_poly.entity_id
_entity_poly.type
_entity_poly.pdbx_seq_one_letter_code
_entity_poly.pdbx_strand_id
1 'polypeptide(L)'
;MLLAQKSVQPLSDIVSAYWPVLAFSFGISLLATPICRAVARRLNIVDRPDDWLKPHEQPIPYLGGVAIFFAWAAGILFGVWWIGRINPWAETEWANLAPLTIKSPMLLGILIGGTAIMALGLFDDLRMASPIVKLAGNITVALVLVFVGLGDDFVGTAAAKFGLKMTGDDAWLNWVYTVPITVFIVVGACNATNLLDGMDGLCSGVLGIISLGFLVLSLHLHMYGSWHHDNVIRLLVALSMMGGALGFLPYNRNPA
;
A
#
# COMPACT_ATOMS: atom_id res chain seq x y z
N MET A 1 40.01 -15.76 4.98
CA MET A 1 38.96 -14.93 4.35
C MET A 1 37.68 -15.18 5.12
N LEU A 2 37.54 -14.49 6.26
CA LEU A 2 36.39 -14.61 7.14
C LEU A 2 35.21 -13.95 6.43
N LEU A 3 34.18 -14.73 6.13
CA LEU A 3 32.88 -14.19 5.76
C LEU A 3 32.43 -13.33 6.95
N ALA A 4 32.48 -12.01 6.80
CA ALA A 4 31.86 -11.10 7.75
C ALA A 4 30.41 -11.54 7.90
N GLN A 5 30.09 -12.13 9.04
CA GLN A 5 28.75 -12.55 9.40
C GLN A 5 27.92 -11.27 9.41
N LYS A 6 27.17 -11.00 8.34
CA LYS A 6 26.20 -9.90 8.29
C LYS A 6 25.31 -10.05 9.50
N SER A 7 25.49 -9.20 10.50
CA SER A 7 24.74 -9.27 11.74
C SER A 7 23.27 -9.01 11.41
N VAL A 8 22.43 -10.01 11.70
CA VAL A 8 20.97 -9.87 11.61
C VAL A 8 20.58 -8.67 12.47
N GLN A 9 19.86 -7.70 11.91
CA GLN A 9 19.37 -6.57 12.69
C GLN A 9 18.34 -7.07 13.71
N PRO A 10 18.48 -6.72 15.00
CA PRO A 10 17.53 -7.14 16.00
C PRO A 10 16.18 -6.46 15.76
N LEU A 11 15.10 -7.23 15.98
CA LEU A 11 13.73 -6.77 15.77
C LEU A 11 13.41 -5.51 16.60
N SER A 12 13.98 -5.38 17.79
CA SER A 12 13.81 -4.21 18.68
C SER A 12 14.20 -2.90 18.00
N ASP A 13 15.28 -2.91 17.23
CA ASP A 13 15.84 -1.70 16.63
C ASP A 13 14.99 -1.28 15.43
N ILE A 14 14.49 -2.25 14.68
CA ILE A 14 13.54 -2.01 13.59
C ILE A 14 12.22 -1.51 14.18
N VAL A 15 11.65 -2.18 15.18
CA VAL A 15 10.37 -1.75 15.76
C VAL A 15 10.49 -0.35 16.35
N SER A 16 11.54 -0.07 17.12
CA SER A 16 11.75 1.24 17.77
C SER A 16 11.92 2.39 16.76
N ALA A 17 12.54 2.15 15.60
CA ALA A 17 12.70 3.16 14.56
C ALA A 17 11.39 3.44 13.79
N TYR A 18 10.58 2.42 13.50
CA TYR A 18 9.47 2.53 12.55
C TYR A 18 8.06 2.58 13.15
N TRP A 19 7.85 2.21 14.40
CA TRP A 19 6.53 2.32 15.04
C TRP A 19 5.88 3.72 14.93
N PRO A 20 6.62 4.86 14.90
CA PRO A 20 6.01 6.18 14.75
C PRO A 20 5.24 6.34 13.44
N VAL A 21 5.61 5.62 12.38
CA VAL A 21 4.95 5.66 11.07
C VAL A 21 3.51 5.16 11.16
N LEU A 22 3.33 4.03 11.86
CA LEU A 22 2.00 3.47 12.11
C LEU A 22 1.17 4.43 12.97
N ALA A 23 1.74 4.93 14.07
CA ALA A 23 1.05 5.83 14.98
C ALA A 23 0.64 7.14 14.28
N PHE A 24 1.51 7.69 13.43
CA PHE A 24 1.21 8.88 12.64
C PHE A 24 0.07 8.63 11.66
N SER A 25 0.14 7.57 10.84
CA SER A 25 -0.93 7.24 9.89
C SER A 25 -2.26 6.97 10.60
N PHE A 26 -2.23 6.26 11.73
CA PHE A 26 -3.40 6.05 12.60
C PHE A 26 -4.03 7.38 13.03
N GLY A 27 -3.22 8.30 13.55
CA GLY A 27 -3.69 9.62 13.96
C GLY A 27 -4.30 10.42 12.79
N ILE A 28 -3.66 10.40 11.61
CA ILE A 28 -4.19 11.08 10.43
C ILE A 28 -5.53 10.48 10.02
N SER A 29 -5.67 9.16 9.96
CA SER A 29 -6.95 8.52 9.61
C SER A 29 -8.05 8.83 10.62
N LEU A 30 -7.73 8.77 11.92
CA LEU A 30 -8.65 9.08 13.00
C LEU A 30 -9.21 10.51 12.88
N LEU A 31 -8.38 11.48 12.49
CA LEU A 31 -8.77 12.89 12.31
C LEU A 31 -9.41 13.16 10.94
N ALA A 32 -8.91 12.56 9.87
CA ALA A 32 -9.39 12.78 8.50
C ALA A 32 -10.81 12.20 8.30
N THR A 33 -11.12 11.06 8.93
CA THR A 33 -12.41 10.39 8.78
C THR A 33 -13.62 11.27 9.12
N PRO A 34 -13.71 11.92 10.31
CA PRO A 34 -14.83 12.83 10.60
C PRO A 34 -14.86 14.07 9.70
N ILE A 35 -13.71 14.54 9.21
CA ILE A 35 -13.64 15.67 8.27
C ILE A 35 -14.23 15.25 6.91
N CYS A 36 -13.78 14.12 6.36
CA CYS A 36 -14.31 13.55 5.12
C CYS A 36 -15.81 13.29 5.23
N ARG A 37 -16.28 12.76 6.37
CA ARG A 37 -17.69 12.59 6.70
C ARG A 37 -18.46 13.92 6.68
N ALA A 38 -17.92 14.98 7.25
CA ALA A 38 -18.55 16.31 7.24
C ALA A 38 -18.60 16.93 5.83
N VAL A 39 -17.52 16.79 5.06
CA VAL A 39 -17.43 17.26 3.66
C VAL A 39 -18.43 16.52 2.78
N ALA A 40 -18.50 15.19 2.89
CA ALA A 40 -19.44 14.35 2.15
C ALA A 40 -20.90 14.81 2.36
N ARG A 41 -21.29 15.07 3.61
CA ARG A 41 -22.63 15.58 3.94
C ARG A 41 -22.89 16.98 3.36
N ARG A 42 -21.90 17.88 3.43
CA ARG A 42 -22.04 19.25 2.89
C ARG A 42 -22.18 19.28 1.36
N LEU A 43 -21.45 18.39 0.68
CA LEU A 43 -21.50 18.28 -0.78
C LEU A 43 -22.61 17.34 -1.28
N ASN A 44 -23.42 16.77 -0.37
CA ASN A 44 -24.46 15.79 -0.67
C ASN A 44 -23.94 14.55 -1.42
N ILE A 45 -22.67 14.20 -1.16
CA ILE A 45 -22.01 12.98 -1.63
C ILE A 45 -22.32 11.88 -0.62
N VAL A 46 -23.54 11.36 -0.68
CA VAL A 46 -24.05 10.34 0.25
C VAL A 46 -24.72 9.22 -0.52
N ASP A 47 -24.52 7.99 -0.05
CA ASP A 47 -25.28 6.82 -0.47
C ASP A 47 -26.68 6.95 0.08
N ARG A 48 -27.67 7.12 -0.80
CA ARG A 48 -29.08 7.17 -0.39
C ARG A 48 -29.64 5.75 -0.48
N PRO A 49 -30.35 5.27 0.53
CA PRO A 49 -30.87 3.91 0.52
C PRO A 49 -31.87 3.72 -0.63
N ASP A 50 -31.67 2.66 -1.41
CA ASP A 50 -32.64 2.15 -2.38
C ASP A 50 -33.39 0.95 -1.76
N ASP A 51 -34.73 0.96 -1.86
CA ASP A 51 -35.69 0.04 -1.21
C ASP A 51 -35.50 -1.46 -1.49
N TRP A 52 -34.56 -1.85 -2.36
CA TRP A 52 -34.41 -3.24 -2.84
C TRP A 52 -33.11 -3.95 -2.40
N LEU A 53 -32.03 -3.22 -2.09
CA LEU A 53 -30.70 -3.83 -1.90
C LEU A 53 -29.91 -3.37 -0.65
N LYS A 54 -30.36 -2.34 0.08
CA LYS A 54 -29.64 -1.80 1.25
C LYS A 54 -30.61 -1.47 2.41
N PRO A 55 -30.66 -2.26 3.50
CA PRO A 55 -31.59 -2.06 4.61
C PRO A 55 -31.08 -1.00 5.61
N HIS A 56 -30.66 0.17 5.13
CA HIS A 56 -30.06 1.22 5.97
C HIS A 56 -30.99 2.44 6.00
N GLU A 57 -31.37 2.91 7.19
CA GLU A 57 -32.32 4.02 7.35
C GLU A 57 -31.68 5.41 7.12
N GLN A 58 -30.35 5.52 7.08
CA GLN A 58 -29.64 6.81 7.01
C GLN A 58 -28.59 6.87 5.88
N PRO A 59 -28.35 8.04 5.25
CA PRO A 59 -27.38 8.19 4.18
C PRO A 59 -25.94 7.99 4.66
N ILE A 60 -25.19 7.07 4.04
CA ILE A 60 -23.80 6.77 4.41
C ILE A 60 -22.83 7.61 3.55
N PRO A 61 -21.84 8.31 4.14
CA PRO A 61 -20.93 9.17 3.39
C PRO A 61 -19.80 8.38 2.68
N TYR A 62 -19.67 8.56 1.36
CA TYR A 62 -18.75 7.82 0.47
C TYR A 62 -17.25 8.15 0.55
N LEU A 63 -16.81 9.03 1.46
CA LEU A 63 -15.41 9.53 1.48
C LEU A 63 -14.49 8.82 2.50
N GLY A 64 -14.88 7.63 2.99
CA GLY A 64 -14.09 6.86 3.95
C GLY A 64 -12.75 6.37 3.37
N GLY A 65 -12.77 5.78 2.15
CA GLY A 65 -11.56 5.33 1.47
C GLY A 65 -10.57 6.46 1.17
N VAL A 66 -11.07 7.67 0.91
CA VAL A 66 -10.26 8.88 0.73
C VAL A 66 -9.49 9.23 2.01
N ALA A 67 -10.12 9.11 3.19
CA ALA A 67 -9.46 9.34 4.48
C ALA A 67 -8.32 8.33 4.72
N ILE A 68 -8.56 7.04 4.43
CA ILE A 68 -7.53 5.99 4.54
C ILE A 68 -6.36 6.28 3.58
N PHE A 69 -6.66 6.65 2.33
CA PHE A 69 -5.62 6.99 1.34
C PHE A 69 -4.74 8.15 1.81
N PHE A 70 -5.33 9.24 2.30
CA PHE A 70 -4.55 10.38 2.81
C PHE A 70 -3.70 10.00 4.01
N ALA A 71 -4.22 9.18 4.92
CA ALA A 71 -3.45 8.64 6.03
C ALA A 71 -2.27 7.78 5.56
N TRP A 72 -2.51 6.89 4.60
CA TRP A 72 -1.48 6.04 4.00
C TRP A 72 -0.38 6.85 3.31
N ALA A 73 -0.74 7.79 2.44
CA ALA A 73 0.22 8.63 1.73
C ALA A 73 1.00 9.54 2.70
N ALA A 74 0.32 10.16 3.66
CA ALA A 74 0.97 10.99 4.67
C ALA A 74 1.90 10.17 5.58
N GLY A 75 1.50 8.95 5.95
CA GLY A 75 2.33 8.02 6.70
C GLY A 75 3.61 7.64 5.97
N ILE A 76 3.52 7.36 4.66
CA ILE A 76 4.70 7.07 3.82
C ILE A 76 5.65 8.28 3.80
N LEU A 77 5.12 9.48 3.51
CA LEU A 77 5.93 10.69 3.43
C LEU A 77 6.57 11.03 4.78
N PHE A 78 5.80 10.91 5.87
CA PHE A 78 6.30 11.05 7.22
C PHE A 78 7.39 10.02 7.52
N GLY A 79 7.20 8.76 7.15
CA GLY A 79 8.19 7.70 7.35
C GLY A 79 9.48 7.96 6.58
N VAL A 80 9.39 8.47 5.35
CA VAL A 80 10.56 8.86 4.57
C VAL A 80 11.34 9.97 5.27
N TRP A 81 10.63 11.02 5.69
CA TRP A 81 11.24 12.12 6.43
C TRP A 81 11.78 11.70 7.80
N TRP A 82 11.05 10.89 8.55
CA TRP A 82 11.37 10.44 9.90
C TRP A 82 12.61 9.56 9.90
N ILE A 83 12.60 8.48 9.12
CA ILE A 83 13.72 7.54 9.02
C ILE A 83 14.95 8.25 8.44
N GLY A 84 14.78 9.13 7.46
CA GLY A 84 15.86 9.95 6.93
C GLY A 84 16.45 10.92 7.97
N ARG A 85 15.63 11.44 8.89
CA ARG A 85 16.07 12.37 9.94
C ARG A 85 16.79 11.66 11.08
N ILE A 86 16.21 10.57 11.62
CA ILE A 86 16.82 9.84 12.72
C ILE A 86 18.01 8.99 12.26
N ASN A 87 18.08 8.69 10.95
CA ASN A 87 19.11 7.89 10.28
C ASN A 87 19.67 6.78 11.19
N PRO A 88 18.81 5.84 11.63
CA PRO A 88 19.12 4.89 12.70
C PRO A 88 20.28 3.95 12.36
N TRP A 89 20.72 3.94 11.10
CA TRP A 89 21.79 3.10 10.61
C TRP A 89 22.94 3.91 10.00
N ALA A 90 23.05 5.21 10.29
CA ALA A 90 24.06 6.12 9.74
C ALA A 90 25.50 5.57 9.77
N GLU A 91 25.81 4.77 10.78
CA GLU A 91 27.16 4.20 11.01
C GLU A 91 27.41 2.88 10.25
N THR A 92 26.40 2.35 9.55
CA THR A 92 26.53 1.11 8.79
C THR A 92 27.04 1.36 7.37
N GLU A 93 27.78 0.40 6.80
CA GLU A 93 28.32 0.51 5.42
C GLU A 93 27.23 0.77 4.36
N TRP A 94 25.99 0.39 4.64
CA TRP A 94 24.83 0.53 3.75
C TRP A 94 24.00 1.81 3.99
N ALA A 95 24.33 2.62 4.99
CA ALA A 95 23.70 3.93 5.22
C ALA A 95 23.77 4.86 4.01
N ASN A 96 24.81 4.68 3.18
CA ASN A 96 25.11 5.52 2.02
C ASN A 96 24.58 4.97 0.69
N LEU A 97 24.02 3.75 0.66
CA LEU A 97 23.70 3.05 -0.61
C LEU A 97 22.26 3.25 -1.10
N ALA A 98 21.34 3.66 -0.23
CA ALA A 98 19.98 4.03 -0.65
C ALA A 98 19.54 5.27 0.14
N PRO A 99 19.77 6.50 -0.35
CA PRO A 99 19.16 7.66 0.27
C PRO A 99 17.65 7.48 0.11
N LEU A 100 16.98 7.14 1.21
CA LEU A 100 15.53 7.02 1.25
C LEU A 100 14.95 8.39 0.91
N THR A 101 14.67 8.58 -0.36
CA THR A 101 14.34 9.88 -0.93
C THR A 101 12.99 9.78 -1.60
N ILE A 102 12.21 10.86 -1.48
CA ILE A 102 10.95 11.01 -2.20
C ILE A 102 11.16 10.87 -3.72
N LYS A 103 12.39 11.10 -4.20
CA LYS A 103 12.80 10.96 -5.60
C LYS A 103 13.03 9.53 -6.07
N SER A 104 12.90 8.51 -5.20
CA SER A 104 13.00 7.11 -5.65
C SER A 104 11.89 6.84 -6.68
N PRO A 105 12.22 6.35 -7.90
CA PRO A 105 11.23 6.09 -8.93
C PRO A 105 10.14 5.14 -8.43
N MET A 106 10.53 4.08 -7.69
CA MET A 106 9.61 3.12 -7.12
C MET A 106 8.63 3.76 -6.12
N LEU A 107 9.11 4.60 -5.21
CA LEU A 107 8.26 5.29 -4.23
C LEU A 107 7.28 6.23 -4.93
N LEU A 108 7.78 6.99 -5.91
CA LEU A 108 6.96 7.90 -6.69
C LEU A 108 5.91 7.12 -7.50
N GLY A 109 6.27 5.98 -8.09
CA GLY A 109 5.37 5.06 -8.78
C GLY A 109 4.27 4.55 -7.87
N ILE A 110 4.60 4.11 -6.65
CA ILE A 110 3.62 3.66 -5.65
C ILE A 110 2.65 4.79 -5.27
N LEU A 111 3.15 6.00 -5.02
CA LEU A 111 2.30 7.15 -4.66
C LEU A 111 1.42 7.59 -5.83
N ILE A 112 1.96 7.69 -7.04
CA ILE A 112 1.20 8.06 -8.25
C ILE A 112 0.17 6.98 -8.57
N GLY A 113 0.57 5.71 -8.57
CA GLY A 113 -0.32 4.58 -8.84
C GLY A 113 -1.43 4.48 -7.79
N GLY A 114 -1.10 4.59 -6.50
CA GLY A 114 -2.09 4.63 -5.42
C GLY A 114 -3.05 5.81 -5.55
N THR A 115 -2.54 6.99 -5.92
CA THR A 115 -3.39 8.18 -6.19
C THR A 115 -4.32 7.93 -7.37
N ALA A 116 -3.83 7.31 -8.45
CA ALA A 116 -4.62 7.01 -9.63
C ALA A 116 -5.72 5.98 -9.35
N ILE A 117 -5.43 4.91 -8.59
CA ILE A 117 -6.44 3.92 -8.16
C ILE A 117 -7.48 4.58 -7.24
N MET A 118 -7.05 5.38 -6.26
CA MET A 118 -7.98 6.11 -5.38
C MET A 118 -8.88 7.05 -6.19
N ALA A 119 -8.31 7.81 -7.13
CA ALA A 119 -9.06 8.73 -7.97
C ALA A 119 -10.04 7.98 -8.89
N LEU A 120 -9.66 6.83 -9.45
CA LEU A 120 -10.53 5.99 -10.25
C LEU A 120 -11.69 5.41 -9.41
N GLY A 121 -11.40 4.94 -8.20
CA GLY A 121 -12.42 4.45 -7.26
C GLY A 121 -13.39 5.55 -6.85
N LEU A 122 -12.86 6.72 -6.46
CA LEU A 122 -13.70 7.88 -6.12
C LEU A 122 -14.53 8.36 -7.33
N PHE A 123 -13.95 8.35 -8.53
CA PHE A 123 -14.69 8.69 -9.75
C PHE A 123 -15.84 7.71 -10.00
N ASP A 124 -15.60 6.41 -9.76
CA ASP A 124 -16.61 5.38 -9.87
C ASP A 124 -17.75 5.56 -8.87
N ASP A 125 -17.42 5.81 -7.60
CA ASP A 125 -18.42 6.07 -6.54
C ASP A 125 -19.29 7.28 -6.87
N LEU A 126 -18.73 8.31 -7.51
CA LEU A 126 -19.43 9.54 -7.84
C LEU A 126 -20.23 9.49 -9.15
N ARG A 127 -19.78 8.69 -10.13
CA ARG A 127 -20.35 8.71 -11.50
C ARG A 127 -20.86 7.36 -12.01
N MET A 128 -20.83 6.31 -11.19
CA MET A 128 -21.18 4.94 -11.59
C MET A 128 -20.50 4.54 -12.90
N ALA A 129 -19.18 4.38 -12.87
CA ALA A 129 -18.42 4.06 -14.06
C ALA A 129 -18.81 2.68 -14.62
N SER A 130 -18.83 2.53 -15.94
CA SER A 130 -19.07 1.21 -16.54
C SER A 130 -17.93 0.23 -16.18
N PRO A 131 -18.20 -1.08 -16.06
CA PRO A 131 -17.18 -2.08 -15.70
C PRO A 131 -15.95 -2.05 -16.62
N ILE A 132 -16.14 -1.75 -17.91
CA ILE A 132 -15.06 -1.66 -18.89
C ILE A 132 -14.12 -0.48 -18.58
N VAL A 133 -14.67 0.67 -18.18
CA VAL A 133 -13.88 1.85 -17.81
C VAL A 133 -13.05 1.56 -16.55
N LYS A 134 -13.64 0.91 -15.54
CA LYS A 134 -12.93 0.51 -14.32
C LYS A 134 -11.79 -0.45 -14.64
N LEU A 135 -12.07 -1.47 -15.45
CA LEU A 135 -11.09 -2.47 -15.85
C LEU A 135 -9.94 -1.83 -16.65
N ALA A 136 -10.25 -1.00 -17.64
CA ALA A 136 -9.26 -0.29 -18.45
C ALA A 136 -8.40 0.66 -17.59
N GLY A 137 -9.00 1.37 -16.64
CA GLY A 137 -8.29 2.22 -15.69
C GLY A 137 -7.33 1.44 -14.81
N ASN A 138 -7.79 0.34 -14.19
CA ASN A 138 -6.94 -0.51 -13.34
C ASN A 138 -5.79 -1.15 -14.13
N ILE A 139 -6.04 -1.62 -15.37
CA ILE A 139 -4.98 -2.13 -16.26
C ILE A 139 -3.98 -1.02 -16.59
N THR A 140 -4.44 0.18 -16.91
CA THR A 140 -3.57 1.32 -17.24
C THR A 140 -2.63 1.64 -16.07
N VAL A 141 -3.16 1.71 -14.85
CA VAL A 141 -2.34 1.96 -13.65
C VAL A 141 -1.35 0.82 -13.42
N ALA A 142 -1.78 -0.44 -13.58
CA ALA A 142 -0.89 -1.59 -13.44
C ALA A 142 0.29 -1.55 -14.43
N LEU A 143 0.04 -1.20 -15.69
CA LEU A 143 1.09 -1.05 -16.69
C LEU A 143 2.07 0.06 -16.34
N VAL A 144 1.58 1.21 -15.87
CA VAL A 144 2.46 2.31 -15.40
C VAL A 144 3.33 1.86 -14.24
N LEU A 145 2.79 1.11 -13.27
CA LEU A 145 3.56 0.57 -12.15
C LEU A 145 4.68 -0.36 -12.63
N VAL A 146 4.40 -1.23 -13.60
CA VAL A 146 5.42 -2.10 -14.21
C VAL A 146 6.51 -1.26 -14.90
N PHE A 147 6.15 -0.22 -15.66
CA PHE A 147 7.13 0.66 -16.29
C PHE A 147 8.02 1.44 -15.31
N VAL A 148 7.52 1.73 -14.11
CA VAL A 148 8.31 2.37 -13.04
C VAL A 148 9.25 1.39 -12.34
N GLY A 149 9.17 0.11 -12.69
CA GLY A 149 10.06 -0.95 -12.24
C GLY A 149 9.47 -1.87 -11.18
N LEU A 150 8.15 -1.83 -10.99
CA LEU A 150 7.48 -2.73 -10.05
C LEU A 150 7.50 -4.17 -10.62
N GLY A 151 8.35 -5.01 -10.04
CA GLY A 151 8.50 -6.41 -10.44
C GLY A 151 9.67 -6.67 -11.40
N ASP A 152 10.58 -5.71 -11.58
CA ASP A 152 11.72 -5.78 -12.53
C ASP A 152 12.67 -6.96 -12.35
N ASP A 153 12.59 -7.73 -11.26
CA ASP A 153 13.38 -8.94 -11.08
C ASP A 153 12.53 -10.11 -10.54
N PHE A 154 11.23 -10.12 -10.86
CA PHE A 154 10.33 -11.17 -10.38
C PHE A 154 10.78 -12.56 -10.80
N VAL A 155 11.07 -12.74 -12.10
CA VAL A 155 11.44 -14.04 -12.65
C VAL A 155 12.85 -14.43 -12.23
N GLY A 156 13.79 -13.49 -12.18
CA GLY A 156 15.14 -13.75 -11.67
C GLY A 156 15.11 -14.19 -10.21
N THR A 157 14.32 -13.51 -9.38
CA THR A 157 14.10 -13.89 -7.97
C THR A 157 13.45 -15.26 -7.83
N ALA A 158 12.46 -15.59 -8.66
CA ALA A 158 11.82 -16.90 -8.64
C ALA A 158 12.76 -18.02 -9.11
N ALA A 159 13.48 -17.80 -10.21
CA ALA A 159 14.44 -18.74 -10.79
C ALA A 159 15.60 -19.05 -9.83
N ALA A 160 16.09 -18.04 -9.12
CA ALA A 160 17.15 -18.19 -8.13
C ALA A 160 16.79 -19.19 -7.02
N LYS A 161 15.50 -19.31 -6.63
CA LYS A 161 15.05 -20.31 -5.65
C LYS A 161 15.22 -21.75 -6.14
N PHE A 162 15.27 -21.95 -7.44
CA PHE A 162 15.51 -23.26 -8.08
C PHE A 162 16.97 -23.43 -8.53
N GLY A 163 17.87 -22.54 -8.12
CA GLY A 163 19.28 -22.59 -8.51
C GLY A 163 19.56 -22.17 -9.95
N LEU A 164 18.55 -21.63 -10.65
CA LEU A 164 18.68 -21.13 -12.01
C LEU A 164 19.18 -19.68 -11.97
N LYS A 165 20.16 -19.35 -12.80
CA LYS A 165 20.63 -17.97 -13.00
C LYS A 165 20.12 -17.50 -14.34
N MET A 166 19.32 -16.44 -14.34
CA MET A 166 18.92 -15.79 -15.58
C MET A 166 20.09 -15.03 -16.18
N THR A 167 20.28 -15.19 -17.48
CA THR A 167 21.26 -14.43 -18.26
C THR A 167 20.60 -13.24 -18.96
N GLY A 168 21.40 -12.34 -19.54
CA GLY A 168 20.85 -11.19 -20.28
C GLY A 168 19.92 -11.61 -21.44
N ASP A 169 20.16 -12.78 -22.03
CA ASP A 169 19.34 -13.35 -23.10
C ASP A 169 17.94 -13.77 -22.61
N ASP A 170 17.76 -13.97 -21.31
CA ASP A 170 16.51 -14.35 -20.68
C ASP A 170 15.68 -13.15 -20.19
N ALA A 171 16.19 -11.92 -20.35
CA ALA A 171 15.56 -10.71 -19.79
C ALA A 171 14.11 -10.49 -20.28
N TRP A 172 13.79 -10.95 -21.49
CA TRP A 172 12.43 -10.88 -22.04
C TRP A 172 11.42 -11.74 -21.26
N LEU A 173 11.85 -12.87 -20.68
CA LEU A 173 10.99 -13.72 -19.85
C LEU A 173 10.47 -12.94 -18.65
N ASN A 174 11.31 -12.09 -18.07
CA ASN A 174 10.91 -11.28 -16.93
C ASN A 174 9.74 -10.36 -17.25
N TRP A 175 9.75 -9.69 -18.41
CA TRP A 175 8.64 -8.87 -18.87
C TRP A 175 7.38 -9.68 -19.17
N VAL A 176 7.55 -10.84 -19.83
CA VAL A 176 6.43 -11.74 -20.19
C VAL A 176 5.66 -12.22 -18.98
N TYR A 177 6.32 -12.48 -17.84
CA TYR A 177 5.65 -12.92 -16.62
C TYR A 177 5.24 -11.78 -15.70
N THR A 178 6.07 -10.74 -15.56
CA THR A 178 5.80 -9.62 -14.63
C THR A 178 4.56 -8.83 -15.04
N VAL A 179 4.39 -8.53 -16.33
CA VAL A 179 3.25 -7.75 -16.82
C VAL A 179 1.91 -8.41 -16.48
N PRO A 180 1.61 -9.66 -16.89
CA PRO A 180 0.31 -10.26 -16.62
C PRO A 180 0.08 -10.51 -15.12
N ILE A 181 1.12 -10.87 -14.35
CA ILE A 181 1.00 -11.08 -12.90
C ILE A 181 0.66 -9.77 -12.20
N THR A 182 1.36 -8.68 -12.52
CA THR A 182 1.08 -7.37 -11.90
C THR A 182 -0.30 -6.85 -12.29
N VAL A 183 -0.69 -6.98 -13.56
CA VAL A 183 -2.05 -6.63 -14.00
C VAL A 183 -3.09 -7.45 -13.25
N PHE A 184 -2.91 -8.76 -13.14
CA PHE A 184 -3.82 -9.64 -12.41
C PHE A 184 -3.93 -9.25 -10.93
N ILE A 185 -2.80 -8.98 -10.27
CA ILE A 185 -2.79 -8.59 -8.85
C ILE A 185 -3.50 -7.24 -8.65
N VAL A 186 -3.18 -6.21 -9.46
CA VAL A 186 -3.77 -4.88 -9.30
C VAL A 186 -5.28 -4.92 -9.58
N VAL A 187 -5.69 -5.46 -10.74
CA VAL A 187 -7.10 -5.55 -11.12
C VAL A 187 -7.86 -6.45 -10.13
N GLY A 188 -7.28 -7.59 -9.77
CA GLY A 188 -7.86 -8.54 -8.84
C GLY A 188 -8.03 -7.97 -7.44
N ALA A 189 -7.02 -7.27 -6.92
CA ALA A 189 -7.11 -6.61 -5.61
C ALA A 189 -8.19 -5.52 -5.59
N CYS A 190 -8.23 -4.64 -6.60
CA CYS A 190 -9.24 -3.58 -6.68
C CYS A 190 -10.67 -4.14 -6.79
N ASN A 191 -10.89 -5.17 -7.62
CA ASN A 191 -12.19 -5.80 -7.71
C ASN A 191 -12.55 -6.54 -6.41
N ALA A 192 -11.59 -7.24 -5.79
CA ALA A 192 -11.83 -7.97 -4.55
C ALA A 192 -12.21 -7.02 -3.41
N THR A 193 -11.52 -5.88 -3.26
CA THR A 193 -11.86 -4.89 -2.22
C THR A 193 -13.24 -4.30 -2.43
N ASN A 194 -13.61 -3.99 -3.69
CA ASN A 194 -14.93 -3.44 -4.00
C ASN A 194 -16.06 -4.45 -3.71
N LEU A 195 -15.80 -5.76 -3.83
CA LEU A 195 -16.76 -6.81 -3.45
C LEU A 195 -16.90 -6.99 -1.94
N LEU A 196 -15.85 -6.66 -1.16
CA LEU A 196 -15.86 -6.76 0.30
C LEU A 196 -16.52 -5.54 0.97
N ASP A 197 -16.64 -4.41 0.28
CA ASP A 197 -17.12 -3.13 0.83
C ASP A 197 -18.65 -3.03 0.96
N GLY A 198 -19.33 -4.17 1.12
CA GLY A 198 -20.79 -4.27 1.28
C GLY A 198 -21.26 -4.44 2.72
N MET A 199 -20.35 -4.45 3.70
CA MET A 199 -20.69 -4.65 5.12
C MET A 199 -19.84 -3.76 6.04
N ASP A 200 -20.46 -3.18 7.06
CA ASP A 200 -19.81 -2.34 8.07
C ASP A 200 -18.56 -3.03 8.65
N GLY A 201 -17.41 -2.37 8.50
CA GLY A 201 -16.17 -2.77 9.15
C GLY A 201 -15.43 -3.94 8.47
N LEU A 202 -16.04 -4.61 7.48
CA LEU A 202 -15.43 -5.75 6.80
C LEU A 202 -14.22 -5.31 5.97
N CYS A 203 -14.40 -4.36 5.06
CA CYS A 203 -13.33 -3.93 4.14
C CYS A 203 -12.11 -3.38 4.91
N SER A 204 -12.32 -2.44 5.85
CA SER A 204 -11.23 -1.90 6.66
C SER A 204 -10.58 -2.92 7.60
N GLY A 205 -11.36 -3.87 8.14
CA GLY A 205 -10.83 -4.96 8.98
C GLY A 205 -9.93 -5.89 8.18
N VAL A 206 -10.38 -6.33 7.01
CA VAL A 206 -9.60 -7.18 6.08
C VAL A 206 -8.34 -6.46 5.60
N LEU A 207 -8.43 -5.17 5.24
CA LEU A 207 -7.26 -4.35 4.89
C LEU A 207 -6.23 -4.28 6.04
N GLY A 208 -6.69 -4.17 7.28
CA GLY A 208 -5.83 -4.22 8.46
C GLY A 208 -5.08 -5.55 8.60
N ILE A 209 -5.78 -6.68 8.41
CA ILE A 209 -5.17 -8.03 8.47
C ILE A 209 -4.17 -8.25 7.33
N ILE A 210 -4.52 -7.86 6.09
CA ILE A 210 -3.63 -7.95 4.93
C ILE A 210 -2.36 -7.12 5.16
N SER A 211 -2.51 -5.90 5.68
CA SER A 211 -1.39 -5.00 5.97
C SER A 211 -0.47 -5.57 7.06
N LEU A 212 -1.04 -6.22 8.08
CA LEU A 212 -0.26 -6.93 9.10
C LEU A 212 0.54 -8.10 8.48
N GLY A 213 -0.07 -8.88 7.58
CA GLY A 213 0.62 -9.95 6.86
C GLY A 213 1.81 -9.42 6.04
N PHE A 214 1.60 -8.34 5.29
CA PHE A 214 2.68 -7.68 4.55
C PHE A 214 3.74 -7.05 5.46
N LEU A 215 3.35 -6.53 6.63
CA LEU A 215 4.29 -6.02 7.62
C LEU A 215 5.19 -7.13 8.15
N VAL A 216 4.63 -8.28 8.53
CA VAL A 216 5.41 -9.44 8.99
C VAL A 216 6.35 -9.93 7.90
N LEU A 217 5.89 -10.03 6.65
CA LEU A 217 6.73 -10.40 5.52
C LEU A 217 7.85 -9.37 5.29
N SER A 218 7.53 -8.08 5.37
CA SER A 218 8.50 -7.00 5.18
C SER A 218 9.56 -6.98 6.29
N LEU A 219 9.17 -7.25 7.55
CA LEU A 219 10.11 -7.38 8.67
C LEU A 219 11.03 -8.59 8.47
N HIS A 220 10.47 -9.74 8.07
CA HIS A 220 11.27 -10.94 7.80
C HIS A 220 12.30 -10.68 6.69
N LEU A 221 11.89 -10.07 5.58
CA LEU A 221 12.80 -9.73 4.48
C LEU A 221 13.84 -8.68 4.88
N HIS A 222 13.49 -7.72 5.73
CA HIS A 222 14.46 -6.72 6.23
C HIS A 222 15.52 -7.37 7.13
N MET A 223 15.12 -8.29 8.01
CA MET A 223 16.01 -8.96 8.96
C MET A 223 16.92 -10.01 8.31
N TYR A 224 16.38 -10.81 7.39
CA TYR A 224 17.05 -12.01 6.87
C TYR A 224 17.35 -11.96 5.36
N GLY A 225 16.78 -10.99 4.64
CA GLY A 225 16.94 -10.88 3.19
C GLY A 225 18.37 -10.57 2.80
N SER A 226 19.00 -11.48 2.06
CA SER A 226 20.37 -11.32 1.53
C SER A 226 20.42 -10.35 0.34
N TRP A 227 19.28 -10.15 -0.30
CA TRP A 227 19.07 -9.40 -1.53
C TRP A 227 18.26 -8.15 -1.20
N HIS A 228 18.90 -6.98 -1.20
CA HIS A 228 18.28 -5.67 -0.98
C HIS A 228 17.74 -5.41 0.43
N HIS A 229 18.66 -5.14 1.38
CA HIS A 229 18.33 -4.36 2.59
C HIS A 229 17.76 -2.94 2.24
N ASP A 230 17.74 -2.59 0.95
CA ASP A 230 17.52 -1.25 0.40
C ASP A 230 16.05 -0.84 0.19
N ASN A 231 15.06 -1.67 0.54
CA ASN A 231 13.66 -1.35 0.26
C ASN A 231 12.75 -1.34 1.49
N VAL A 232 13.27 -0.66 2.51
CA VAL A 232 12.60 0.17 3.53
C VAL A 232 11.19 0.66 3.17
N ILE A 233 10.95 0.99 1.89
CA ILE A 233 9.65 1.40 1.35
C ILE A 233 8.54 0.39 1.70
N ARG A 234 8.83 -0.91 1.67
CA ARG A 234 7.84 -1.97 1.99
C ARG A 234 7.33 -1.87 3.43
N LEU A 235 8.21 -1.57 4.39
CA LEU A 235 7.84 -1.34 5.78
C LEU A 235 6.96 -0.10 5.90
N LEU A 236 7.34 0.99 5.24
CA LEU A 236 6.58 2.24 5.27
C LEU A 236 5.17 2.07 4.71
N VAL A 237 5.04 1.40 3.56
CA VAL A 237 3.74 1.14 2.92
C VAL A 237 2.85 0.27 3.82
N ALA A 238 3.39 -0.81 4.39
CA ALA A 238 2.63 -1.72 5.25
C ALA A 238 2.21 -1.07 6.58
N LEU A 239 3.12 -0.37 7.27
CA LEU A 239 2.83 0.34 8.52
C LEU A 239 1.82 1.47 8.30
N SER A 240 1.98 2.23 7.22
CA SER A 240 1.07 3.33 6.91
C SER A 240 -0.32 2.81 6.57
N MET A 241 -0.44 1.69 5.85
CA MET A 241 -1.75 1.12 5.51
C MET A 241 -2.41 0.53 6.76
N MET A 242 -1.66 -0.19 7.58
CA MET A 242 -2.15 -0.73 8.85
C MET A 242 -2.63 0.39 9.78
N GLY A 243 -1.84 1.46 9.95
CA GLY A 243 -2.23 2.63 10.73
C GLY A 243 -3.51 3.27 10.18
N GLY A 244 -3.59 3.50 8.86
CA GLY A 244 -4.74 4.10 8.21
C GLY A 244 -6.03 3.29 8.38
N ALA A 245 -5.95 1.97 8.18
CA ALA A 245 -7.06 1.04 8.38
C ALA A 245 -7.53 0.99 9.84
N LEU A 246 -6.59 0.90 10.80
CA LEU A 246 -6.90 0.88 12.23
C LEU A 246 -7.49 2.22 12.72
N GLY A 247 -7.03 3.35 12.20
CA GLY A 247 -7.55 4.67 12.55
C GLY A 247 -8.95 4.95 12.00
N PHE A 248 -9.29 4.31 10.87
CA PHE A 248 -10.62 4.39 10.28
C PHE A 248 -11.63 3.47 10.99
N LEU A 249 -11.16 2.32 11.49
CA LEU A 249 -12.00 1.26 12.05
C LEU A 249 -13.02 1.72 13.12
N PRO A 250 -12.72 2.62 14.08
CA PRO A 250 -13.70 3.10 15.06
C PRO A 250 -14.93 3.76 14.44
N TYR A 251 -14.81 4.35 13.25
CA TYR A 251 -15.89 5.00 12.52
C TYR A 251 -16.62 4.09 11.55
N ASN A 252 -16.10 2.87 11.34
CA ASN A 252 -16.62 1.87 10.41
C ASN A 252 -17.11 0.60 11.13
N ARG A 253 -17.15 0.58 12.47
CA ARG A 253 -17.68 -0.56 13.22
C ARG A 253 -19.20 -0.53 13.22
N ASN A 254 -19.84 -1.70 13.04
CA ASN A 254 -21.29 -1.83 13.08
C ASN A 254 -21.86 -1.32 14.42
N PRO A 255 -22.89 -0.45 14.42
CA PRO A 255 -23.50 0.19 13.24
C PRO A 255 -22.69 1.43 12.78
N ALA A 256 -22.32 1.49 11.49
CA ALA A 256 -21.43 2.51 10.93
C ALA A 256 -22.14 3.81 10.45
#